data_AF-A0A2V8C0U5-F1
#
_entry.id   AF-A0A2V8C0U5-F1
#
_cell.length_a   1.000
_cell.length_b   1.000
_cell.length_c   1.000
_cell.angle_alpha   90.00
_cell.angle_beta   90.00
_cell.angle_gamma   90.00
#
_symmetry.space_group_name_H-M   'P 1'
#
loop_
_entity.id
_entity.type
_entity.pdbx_description
1 polymer ?
#
loop_
_entity_poly.entity_id
_entity_poly.type
_entity_poly.pdbx_seq_one_letter_code
_entity_poly.pdbx_strand_id
1 'polypeptide(L)'
;MEDETMKRNVIIGGSLLALVVALGVGQNLLQRSVDAQTNGKAQAPRFEVDPMWPKPMPNHWLLGNTIGVGVDNQDHVYIIHRGPSLEAKEVYATENPPASECCIPAPPVLEFDSEGNLVKAWGGPGEGYDWPGSNHGITPDSKGNVWIGGNGPDDGHI
;
A
#
# COMPACT_ATOMS: atom_id res chain seq x y z
N MET A 1 70.22 21.03 -2.50
CA MET A 1 69.12 20.54 -1.63
C MET A 1 67.79 21.21 -1.93
N GLU A 2 67.73 22.51 -2.25
CA GLU A 2 66.45 23.22 -2.53
C GLU A 2 65.74 22.83 -3.84
N ASP A 3 66.47 22.44 -4.89
CA ASP A 3 65.86 22.04 -6.18
C ASP A 3 65.08 20.71 -6.10
N GLU A 4 65.56 19.76 -5.29
CA GLU A 4 64.91 18.47 -5.04
C GLU A 4 63.60 18.63 -4.26
N THR A 5 63.58 19.48 -3.23
CA THR A 5 62.37 19.77 -2.45
C THR A 5 61.31 20.49 -3.27
N MET A 6 61.72 21.40 -4.16
CA MET A 6 60.79 22.12 -5.04
C MET A 6 60.15 21.18 -6.07
N LYS A 7 60.94 20.30 -6.71
CA LYS A 7 60.41 19.27 -7.62
C LYS A 7 59.45 18.30 -6.92
N ARG A 8 59.79 17.87 -5.70
CA ARG A 8 58.91 17.00 -4.89
C ARG A 8 57.57 17.66 -4.58
N ASN A 9 57.58 18.94 -4.22
CA ASN A 9 56.35 19.68 -3.92
C ASN A 9 55.46 19.88 -5.16
N VAL A 10 56.05 20.11 -6.33
CA VAL A 10 55.32 20.20 -7.61
C VAL A 10 54.66 18.86 -7.97
N ILE A 11 55.38 17.75 -7.79
CA ILE A 11 54.84 16.40 -8.04
C ILE A 11 53.70 16.08 -7.07
N ILE A 12 53.85 16.39 -5.78
CA ILE A 12 52.82 16.19 -4.77
C ILE A 12 51.57 17.03 -5.10
N GLY A 13 51.75 18.33 -5.41
CA GLY A 13 50.65 19.22 -5.77
C GLY A 13 49.92 18.78 -7.04
N GLY A 14 50.66 18.38 -8.07
CA GLY A 14 50.10 17.84 -9.32
C GLY A 14 49.31 16.55 -9.10
N SER A 15 49.83 15.66 -8.26
CA SER A 15 49.17 14.38 -7.92
C SER A 15 47.88 14.60 -7.14
N LEU A 16 47.88 15.52 -6.17
CA LEU A 16 46.70 15.91 -5.41
C LEU A 16 45.62 16.53 -6.31
N LEU A 17 46.02 17.43 -7.21
CA LEU A 17 45.09 18.05 -8.16
C LEU A 17 44.47 17.01 -9.10
N ALA A 18 45.28 16.09 -9.63
CA ALA A 18 44.79 15.00 -10.47
C ALA A 18 43.79 14.09 -9.74
N LEU A 19 44.06 13.77 -8.47
CA LEU A 19 43.15 12.98 -7.64
C LEU A 19 41.81 13.69 -7.41
N VAL A 20 41.84 14.99 -7.07
CA VAL A 20 40.61 15.79 -6.87
C VAL A 20 39.78 15.85 -8.15
N VAL A 21 40.43 16.06 -9.31
CA VAL A 21 39.74 16.06 -10.61
C VAL A 21 39.13 14.69 -10.91
N ALA A 22 39.88 13.60 -10.70
CA ALA A 22 39.37 12.24 -10.91
C ALA A 22 38.17 11.92 -10.02
N LEU A 23 38.22 12.30 -8.74
CA LEU A 23 37.11 12.14 -7.79
C LEU A 23 35.90 12.99 -8.20
N GLY A 24 36.11 14.25 -8.62
CA GLY A 24 35.02 15.12 -9.07
C GLY A 24 34.32 14.62 -10.33
N VAL A 25 35.10 14.12 -11.31
CA VAL A 25 34.55 13.48 -12.52
C VAL A 25 33.79 12.20 -12.15
N GLY A 26 34.38 11.35 -11.30
CA GLY A 26 33.75 10.12 -10.81
C GLY A 26 32.41 10.39 -10.12
N GLN A 27 32.35 11.40 -9.23
CA GLN A 27 31.11 11.79 -8.56
C GLN A 27 30.05 12.28 -9.57
N ASN A 28 30.42 13.12 -10.54
CA ASN A 28 29.45 13.64 -11.52
C ASN A 28 28.85 12.52 -12.39
N LEU A 29 29.67 11.55 -12.80
CA LEU A 29 29.22 10.40 -13.59
C LEU A 29 28.27 9.51 -12.78
N LEU A 30 28.56 9.26 -11.51
CA LEU A 30 27.68 8.49 -10.63
C LEU A 30 26.36 9.23 -10.34
N GLN A 31 26.41 10.54 -10.12
CA GLN A 31 25.23 11.35 -9.81
C GLN A 31 24.24 11.39 -10.98
N ARG A 32 24.71 11.48 -12.22
CA ARG A 32 23.85 11.41 -13.42
C ARG A 32 23.03 10.12 -13.49
N SER A 33 23.62 8.99 -13.10
CA SER A 33 22.92 7.70 -13.07
C SER A 33 21.83 7.68 -12.00
N VAL A 34 22.12 8.24 -10.82
CA VAL A 34 21.13 8.37 -9.73
C VAL A 34 19.98 9.30 -10.13
N ASP A 35 20.28 10.45 -10.72
CA ASP A 35 19.26 11.42 -11.15
C ASP A 35 18.35 10.82 -12.23
N ALA A 36 18.92 10.05 -13.16
CA ALA A 36 18.16 9.34 -14.20
C ALA A 36 17.25 8.23 -13.63
N GLN A 37 17.68 7.53 -12.58
CA GLN A 37 16.87 6.48 -11.94
C GLN A 37 15.81 7.05 -10.99
N THR A 38 16.03 8.24 -10.45
CA THR A 38 15.18 8.82 -9.39
C THR A 38 14.34 10.01 -9.84
N ASN A 39 14.42 10.42 -11.11
CA ASN A 39 13.85 11.68 -11.61
C ASN A 39 14.24 12.88 -10.70
N GLY A 40 15.49 12.90 -10.23
CA GLY A 40 16.00 13.92 -9.30
C GLY A 40 15.45 13.85 -7.87
N LYS A 41 14.65 12.83 -7.53
CA LYS A 41 14.14 12.59 -6.17
C LYS A 41 14.95 11.48 -5.50
N ALA A 42 16.16 11.81 -5.05
CA ALA A 42 17.04 10.90 -4.31
C ALA A 42 16.51 10.47 -2.92
N GLN A 43 15.28 10.87 -2.55
CA GLN A 43 14.64 10.56 -1.27
C GLN A 43 13.37 9.76 -1.51
N ALA A 44 13.19 8.69 -0.72
CA ALA A 44 11.95 7.92 -0.71
C ALA A 44 10.76 8.82 -0.35
N PRO A 45 9.54 8.53 -0.85
CA PRO A 45 8.34 9.25 -0.44
C PRO A 45 8.18 9.21 1.08
N ARG A 46 7.84 10.36 1.67
CA ARG A 46 7.38 10.44 3.05
C ARG A 46 5.87 10.37 3.04
N PHE A 47 5.32 9.55 3.93
CA PHE A 47 3.89 9.36 4.08
C PHE A 47 3.44 10.01 5.38
N GLU A 48 2.26 10.63 5.34
CA GLU A 48 1.54 11.14 6.50
C GLU A 48 0.19 10.44 6.57
N VAL A 49 -0.30 10.22 7.78
CA VAL A 49 -1.61 9.59 7.98
C VAL A 49 -2.69 10.63 7.70
N ASP A 50 -3.66 10.26 6.86
CA ASP A 50 -4.93 10.98 6.79
C ASP A 50 -5.90 10.39 7.84
N PRO A 51 -6.21 11.12 8.93
CA PRO A 51 -7.09 10.60 9.97
C PRO A 51 -8.58 10.66 9.58
N MET A 52 -8.93 11.32 8.48
CA MET A 52 -10.32 11.48 8.02
C MET A 52 -10.71 10.47 6.93
N TRP A 53 -9.78 9.61 6.53
CA TRP A 53 -9.99 8.55 5.56
C TRP A 53 -10.04 7.17 6.24
N PRO A 54 -10.97 6.26 5.88
CA PRO A 54 -12.12 6.50 5.00
C PRO A 54 -13.21 7.31 5.72
N LYS A 55 -14.15 7.88 4.96
CA LYS A 55 -15.30 8.59 5.54
C LYS A 55 -16.23 7.58 6.25
N PRO A 56 -17.02 8.02 7.26
CA PRO A 56 -17.97 7.15 7.94
C PRO A 56 -18.93 6.46 6.94
N MET A 57 -19.11 5.15 7.08
CA MET A 57 -19.99 4.37 6.19
C MET A 57 -21.47 4.67 6.47
N PRO A 58 -22.31 4.78 5.42
CA PRO A 58 -23.76 4.83 5.59
C PRO A 58 -24.22 3.44 6.09
N ASN A 59 -25.19 3.36 7.01
CA ASN A 59 -25.78 2.12 7.57
C ASN A 59 -25.14 1.54 8.86
N HIS A 60 -24.41 2.35 9.65
CA HIS A 60 -23.85 1.91 10.94
C HIS A 60 -23.02 0.64 10.83
N TRP A 61 -22.29 0.54 9.71
CA TRP A 61 -21.51 -0.63 9.40
C TRP A 61 -20.23 -0.70 10.21
N LEU A 62 -19.84 -1.92 10.57
CA LEU A 62 -18.56 -2.24 11.16
C LEU A 62 -17.75 -3.17 10.27
N LEU A 63 -16.44 -2.95 10.31
CA LEU A 63 -15.46 -3.90 9.84
C LEU A 63 -15.12 -4.85 10.97
N GLY A 64 -15.24 -6.15 10.72
CA GLY A 64 -14.44 -7.14 11.44
C GLY A 64 -12.96 -7.06 11.05
N ASN A 65 -12.26 -8.20 11.06
CA ASN A 65 -10.85 -8.25 10.73
C ASN A 65 -10.65 -7.87 9.26
N THR A 66 -10.01 -6.73 9.03
CA THR A 66 -9.54 -6.31 7.71
C THR A 66 -8.29 -7.11 7.36
N ILE A 67 -8.39 -7.92 6.31
CA ILE A 67 -7.39 -8.96 5.99
C ILE A 67 -6.72 -8.73 4.64
N GLY A 68 -7.30 -7.90 3.78
CA GLY A 68 -6.74 -7.54 2.49
C GLY A 68 -7.12 -6.13 2.10
N VAL A 69 -6.18 -5.47 1.42
CA VAL A 69 -6.36 -4.18 0.77
C VAL A 69 -5.79 -4.26 -0.65
N GLY A 70 -6.49 -3.68 -1.60
CA GLY A 70 -6.05 -3.57 -3.00
C GLY A 70 -6.40 -2.20 -3.56
N VAL A 71 -5.65 -1.75 -4.57
CA VAL A 71 -5.91 -0.48 -5.26
C VAL A 71 -5.96 -0.77 -6.75
N ASP A 72 -6.97 -0.24 -7.43
CA ASP A 72 -7.12 -0.41 -8.88
C ASP A 72 -6.47 0.74 -9.68
N ASN A 73 -6.75 0.82 -10.98
CA ASN A 73 -6.19 1.86 -11.85
C ASN A 73 -6.95 3.21 -11.80
N GLN A 74 -8.02 3.32 -10.99
CA GLN A 74 -8.80 4.53 -10.75
C GLN A 74 -8.49 5.12 -9.36
N ASP A 75 -7.46 4.61 -8.67
CA ASP A 75 -7.15 4.90 -7.27
C ASP A 75 -8.30 4.54 -6.31
N HIS A 76 -9.17 3.59 -6.70
CA HIS A 76 -10.16 3.04 -5.79
C HIS A 76 -9.50 2.03 -4.85
N VAL A 77 -9.76 2.17 -3.56
CA VAL A 77 -9.25 1.30 -2.50
C VAL A 77 -10.31 0.25 -2.17
N TYR A 78 -9.96 -1.01 -2.40
CA TYR A 78 -10.75 -2.17 -2.04
C TYR A 78 -10.29 -2.71 -0.70
N ILE A 79 -11.21 -2.87 0.24
CA ILE A 79 -11.02 -3.56 1.51
C ILE A 79 -11.80 -4.86 1.47
N ILE A 80 -11.17 -5.97 1.86
CA ILE A 80 -11.88 -7.21 2.20
C ILE A 80 -11.72 -7.51 3.69
N HIS A 81 -12.83 -7.81 4.34
CA HIS A 81 -12.89 -8.05 5.78
C HIS A 81 -13.80 -9.22 6.16
N ARG A 82 -13.65 -9.71 7.39
CA ARG A 82 -14.45 -10.84 7.91
C ARG A 82 -15.49 -10.35 8.90
N GLY A 83 -16.73 -10.15 8.46
CA GLY A 83 -17.86 -9.85 9.35
C GLY A 83 -17.99 -10.81 10.55
N PRO A 84 -17.83 -12.14 10.39
CA PRO A 84 -17.93 -13.11 11.50
C PRO A 84 -16.86 -12.98 12.60
N SER A 85 -15.82 -12.16 12.42
CA SER A 85 -14.84 -11.93 13.49
C SER A 85 -15.29 -10.87 14.50
N LEU A 86 -16.42 -10.20 14.26
CA LEU A 86 -17.03 -9.28 15.21
C LEU A 86 -17.58 -10.06 16.41
N GLU A 87 -17.42 -9.49 17.60
CA GLU A 87 -17.98 -10.02 18.83
C GLU A 87 -19.50 -9.85 18.86
N ALA A 88 -20.18 -10.65 19.70
CA ALA A 88 -21.64 -10.60 19.82
C ALA A 88 -22.17 -9.19 20.10
N LYS A 89 -21.50 -8.42 20.98
CA LYS A 89 -21.90 -7.06 21.35
C LYS A 89 -21.74 -6.04 20.22
N GLU A 90 -20.95 -6.35 19.19
CA GLU A 90 -20.70 -5.47 18.05
C GLU A 90 -21.79 -5.62 16.97
N VAL A 91 -22.67 -6.62 17.09
CA VAL A 91 -23.70 -6.95 16.08
C VAL A 91 -25.12 -6.99 16.66
N TYR A 92 -25.34 -6.44 17.85
CA TYR A 92 -26.66 -6.44 18.53
C TYR A 92 -27.78 -5.72 17.76
N ALA A 93 -27.46 -4.85 16.80
CA ALA A 93 -28.45 -4.26 15.92
C ALA A 93 -29.03 -5.26 14.90
N THR A 94 -28.40 -6.42 14.74
CA THR A 94 -28.86 -7.51 13.86
C THR A 94 -29.83 -8.48 14.55
N GLU A 95 -30.02 -8.37 15.87
CA GLU A 95 -30.94 -9.21 16.62
C GLU A 95 -32.41 -8.87 16.32
N ASN A 96 -33.33 -9.77 16.70
CA ASN A 96 -34.77 -9.56 16.55
C ASN A 96 -35.51 -9.85 17.88
N PRO A 97 -35.96 -8.82 18.63
CA PRO A 97 -35.84 -7.39 18.32
C PRO A 97 -34.38 -6.88 18.44
N PRO A 98 -34.00 -5.78 17.76
CA PRO A 98 -32.66 -5.21 17.89
C PRO A 98 -32.36 -4.81 19.33
N ALA A 99 -31.21 -5.25 19.85
CA ALA A 99 -30.76 -4.96 21.21
C ALA A 99 -29.91 -3.67 21.32
N SER A 100 -29.59 -3.04 20.19
CA SER A 100 -28.85 -1.77 20.12
C SER A 100 -29.16 -1.00 18.83
N GLU A 101 -28.89 0.31 18.82
CA GLU A 101 -29.09 1.20 17.66
C GLU A 101 -28.02 1.00 16.55
N CYS A 102 -26.88 0.44 16.94
CA CYS A 102 -25.72 0.11 16.13
C CYS A 102 -25.17 -1.22 16.65
N CYS A 103 -24.55 -2.08 15.87
CA CYS A 103 -24.01 -1.90 14.54
C CYS A 103 -24.25 -3.16 13.72
N ILE A 104 -23.96 -3.10 12.42
CA ILE A 104 -24.20 -4.22 11.50
C ILE A 104 -22.89 -4.55 10.78
N PRO A 105 -22.52 -5.81 10.59
CA PRO A 105 -21.37 -6.15 9.75
C PRO A 105 -21.57 -5.59 8.33
N ALA A 106 -20.57 -4.90 7.80
CA ALA A 106 -20.60 -4.48 6.40
C ALA A 106 -20.55 -5.72 5.46
N PRO A 107 -20.96 -5.59 4.18
CA PRO A 107 -20.64 -6.58 3.17
C PRO A 107 -19.12 -6.84 3.10
N PRO A 108 -18.66 -8.08 2.82
CA PRO A 108 -17.26 -8.45 2.96
C PRO A 108 -16.27 -7.60 2.15
N VAL A 109 -16.69 -7.07 1.00
CA VAL A 109 -15.87 -6.19 0.16
C VAL A 109 -16.47 -4.79 0.15
N LEU A 110 -15.61 -3.80 0.41
CA LEU A 110 -15.92 -2.38 0.33
C LEU A 110 -14.95 -1.71 -0.62
N GLU A 111 -15.48 -0.84 -1.48
CA GLU A 111 -14.74 -0.06 -2.45
C GLU A 111 -14.90 1.42 -2.09
N PHE A 112 -13.77 2.10 -1.89
CA PHE A 112 -13.71 3.51 -1.59
C PHE A 112 -12.98 4.25 -2.71
N ASP A 113 -13.40 5.48 -3.02
CA ASP A 113 -12.58 6.36 -3.85
C ASP A 113 -11.39 6.94 -3.06
N SER A 114 -10.53 7.69 -3.75
CA SER A 114 -9.34 8.31 -3.14
C SER A 114 -9.67 9.35 -2.06
N GLU A 115 -10.89 9.91 -2.06
CA GLU A 115 -11.37 10.81 -1.01
C GLU A 115 -11.98 10.05 0.18
N GLY A 116 -12.12 8.73 0.09
CA GLY A 116 -12.69 7.88 1.14
C GLY A 116 -14.21 7.82 1.13
N ASN A 117 -14.87 8.24 0.05
CA ASN A 117 -16.29 7.97 -0.11
C ASN A 117 -16.49 6.49 -0.43
N LEU A 118 -17.49 5.86 0.19
CA LEU A 118 -17.88 4.50 -0.18
C LEU A 118 -18.56 4.51 -1.56
N VAL A 119 -17.95 3.84 -2.53
CA VAL A 119 -18.44 3.69 -3.91
C VAL A 119 -19.34 2.47 -4.02
N LYS A 120 -18.91 1.32 -3.49
CA LYS A 120 -19.63 0.06 -3.59
C LYS A 120 -19.36 -0.84 -2.38
N ALA A 121 -20.34 -1.68 -2.06
CA ALA A 121 -20.22 -2.75 -1.07
C ALA A 121 -20.85 -4.03 -1.63
N TRP A 122 -20.15 -5.16 -1.56
CA TRP A 122 -20.59 -6.44 -2.14
C TRP A 122 -19.86 -7.65 -1.52
N GLY A 123 -20.18 -8.85 -2.01
CA GLY A 123 -19.50 -10.10 -1.65
C GLY A 123 -20.24 -10.95 -0.63
N GLY A 124 -19.60 -12.04 -0.21
CA GLY A 124 -20.20 -13.09 0.61
C GLY A 124 -20.72 -14.26 -0.24
N PRO A 125 -21.21 -15.34 0.40
CA PRO A 125 -21.83 -16.45 -0.31
C PRO A 125 -23.05 -16.01 -1.13
N GLY A 126 -23.18 -16.50 -2.37
CA GLY A 126 -24.28 -16.13 -3.26
C GLY A 126 -24.46 -17.12 -4.41
N GLU A 127 -25.49 -16.90 -5.23
CA GLU A 127 -25.74 -17.74 -6.42
C GLU A 127 -24.81 -17.34 -7.57
N GLY A 128 -24.30 -18.34 -8.31
CA GLY A 128 -23.55 -18.14 -9.55
C GLY A 128 -22.04 -17.96 -9.39
N TYR A 129 -21.49 -18.09 -8.18
CA TYR A 129 -20.05 -18.10 -7.92
C TYR A 129 -19.72 -18.80 -6.60
N ASP A 130 -18.49 -19.28 -6.47
CA ASP A 130 -17.98 -19.82 -5.22
C ASP A 130 -17.34 -18.70 -4.40
N TRP A 131 -17.78 -18.57 -3.15
CA TRP A 131 -17.15 -17.68 -2.17
C TRP A 131 -16.24 -18.52 -1.26
N PRO A 132 -14.98 -18.11 -1.01
CA PRO A 132 -14.08 -18.87 -0.15
C PRO A 132 -14.64 -18.95 1.27
N GLY A 133 -14.51 -20.12 1.89
CA GLY A 133 -14.88 -20.36 3.28
C GLY A 133 -14.10 -19.47 4.24
N SER A 134 -12.85 -19.12 3.89
CA SER A 134 -12.06 -18.11 4.59
C SER A 134 -11.39 -17.18 3.59
N ASN A 135 -12.10 -16.14 3.16
CA ASN A 135 -11.52 -15.04 2.38
C ASN A 135 -10.27 -14.46 3.08
N HIS A 136 -9.26 -14.03 2.31
CA HIS A 136 -7.97 -13.56 2.81
C HIS A 136 -7.44 -12.37 2.00
N GLY A 137 -7.03 -12.59 0.75
CA GLY A 137 -6.48 -11.55 -0.12
C GLY A 137 -7.54 -10.94 -1.05
N ILE A 138 -7.32 -9.69 -1.46
CA ILE A 138 -8.07 -9.03 -2.53
C ILE A 138 -7.09 -8.35 -3.49
N THR A 139 -7.31 -8.50 -4.80
CA THR A 139 -6.44 -7.92 -5.83
C THR A 139 -7.27 -7.49 -7.03
N PRO A 140 -7.51 -6.18 -7.21
CA PRO A 140 -7.98 -5.64 -8.47
C PRO A 140 -6.94 -5.86 -9.58
N ASP A 141 -7.37 -6.21 -10.78
CA ASP A 141 -6.50 -6.32 -11.95
C ASP A 141 -6.69 -5.14 -12.93
N SER A 142 -5.79 -5.03 -13.90
CA SER A 142 -5.81 -3.95 -14.89
C SER A 142 -6.98 -4.00 -15.88
N LYS A 143 -7.77 -5.08 -15.88
CA LYS A 143 -8.97 -5.25 -16.70
C LYS A 143 -10.25 -4.92 -15.93
N GLY A 144 -10.14 -4.50 -14.67
CA GLY A 144 -11.28 -4.19 -13.80
C GLY A 144 -11.92 -5.40 -13.15
N ASN A 145 -11.25 -6.58 -13.14
CA ASN A 145 -11.71 -7.70 -12.32
C ASN A 145 -11.16 -7.55 -10.90
N VAL A 146 -11.87 -8.10 -9.92
CA VAL A 146 -11.41 -8.19 -8.54
C VAL A 146 -11.24 -9.66 -8.17
N TRP A 147 -10.02 -10.05 -7.83
CA TRP A 147 -9.68 -11.41 -7.43
C TRP A 147 -9.67 -11.52 -5.92
N ILE A 148 -10.28 -12.58 -5.39
CA ILE A 148 -10.32 -12.86 -3.95
C ILE A 148 -9.59 -14.18 -3.70
N GLY A 149 -8.59 -14.12 -2.82
CA GLY A 149 -7.89 -15.31 -2.34
C GLY A 149 -8.56 -15.87 -1.09
N GLY A 150 -8.75 -17.19 -1.04
CA GLY A 150 -9.15 -17.91 0.17
C GLY A 150 -7.96 -18.58 0.84
N ASN A 151 -8.06 -18.84 2.15
CA ASN A 151 -7.04 -19.57 2.92
C ASN A 151 -7.64 -20.66 3.84
N GLY A 152 -8.90 -21.02 3.62
CA GLY A 152 -9.56 -22.15 4.26
C GLY A 152 -9.04 -23.50 3.74
N PRO A 153 -9.26 -24.60 4.48
CA PRO A 153 -8.81 -25.94 4.08
C PRO A 153 -9.36 -26.39 2.73
N ASP A 154 -10.59 -26.00 2.42
CA ASP A 154 -11.29 -26.32 1.17
C ASP A 154 -11.25 -25.15 0.16
N ASP A 155 -10.52 -24.07 0.47
CA ASP A 155 -10.38 -22.93 -0.43
C ASP A 155 -9.33 -23.24 -1.50
N GLY A 156 -9.79 -23.59 -2.69
CA GLY A 156 -8.95 -23.76 -3.86
C GLY A 156 -9.80 -23.72 -5.13
N HIS A 157 -9.29 -23.07 -6.18
CA HIS A 157 -9.79 -23.33 -7.52
C HIS A 157 -9.27 -24.72 -7.92
N ILE A 158 -10.17 -25.68 -8.15
CA ILE A 158 -9.81 -26.91 -8.85
C ILE A 158 -9.63 -26.61 -10.33
#